data_AF-A0A8S0W784-F1
#
_entry.id   AF-A0A8S0W784-F1
#
_cell.length_a   1.000
_cell.length_b   1.000
_cell.length_c   1.000
_cell.angle_alpha   90.00
_cell.angle_beta   90.00
_cell.angle_gamma   90.00
#
_symmetry.space_group_name_H-M   'P 1'
#
loop_
_entity.id
_entity.type
_entity.pdbx_description
1 polymer ?
#
loop_
_entity_poly.entity_id
_entity_poly.type
_entity_poly.pdbx_seq_one_letter_code
_entity_poly.pdbx_strand_id
1 'polypeptide(L)'
;MFREEIFKKEILLYAHEIRRQRAEWETAEAVDETLCFLTDEIGRWFKAYSRHEATGFRFDLTALTEELAHLRQTLQAGLLERIGQRFGLDGEQAMSLLAQEHFASDLWQEQTVEDFLRDVSILVRGWLAEKEGSVFWAGQAEYWSRRVWGEAAHRLIPNPLLAALAEQAGAGEKMVASLGVDSRREKEELTRGMERRREGALLALEERLKREASRRAAQILYSLHDRVIERRFVAKTEVLEATLSAYESESLAQEA
;
A
#
# COMPACT_ATOMS: atom_id res chain seq x y z
N MET A 1 54.57 -9.39 28.05
CA MET A 1 54.40 -8.51 26.87
C MET A 1 53.74 -9.20 25.68
N PHE A 2 54.43 -9.88 24.75
CA PHE A 2 53.79 -10.34 23.49
C PHE A 2 52.55 -11.25 23.68
N ARG A 3 52.57 -12.16 24.66
CA ARG A 3 51.40 -13.01 25.00
C ARG A 3 50.24 -12.25 25.63
N GLU A 4 50.51 -11.18 26.38
CA GLU A 4 49.45 -10.33 26.96
C GLU A 4 48.80 -9.45 25.90
N GLU A 5 49.56 -8.99 24.91
CA GLU A 5 49.03 -8.21 23.78
C GLU A 5 48.12 -9.03 22.87
N ILE A 6 48.52 -10.28 22.56
CA ILE A 6 47.66 -11.22 21.82
C ILE A 6 46.37 -11.48 22.60
N PHE A 7 46.47 -11.74 23.90
CA PHE A 7 45.29 -12.01 24.74
C PHE A 7 44.35 -10.81 24.86
N LYS A 8 44.88 -9.58 24.97
CA LYS A 8 44.08 -8.34 24.95
C LYS A 8 43.36 -8.17 23.60
N LYS A 9 44.02 -8.46 22.47
CA LYS A 9 43.41 -8.41 21.14
C LYS A 9 42.27 -9.43 21.00
N GLU A 10 42.47 -10.67 21.45
CA GLU A 10 41.43 -11.72 21.42
C GLU A 10 40.19 -11.34 22.25
N ILE A 11 40.38 -10.80 23.46
CA ILE A 11 39.28 -10.34 24.31
C ILE A 11 38.50 -9.19 23.65
N LEU A 12 39.20 -8.24 23.02
CA LEU A 12 38.56 -7.12 22.33
C LEU A 12 37.76 -7.58 21.11
N LEU A 13 38.28 -8.54 20.34
CA LEU A 13 37.57 -9.16 19.22
C LEU A 13 36.29 -9.89 19.71
N TYR A 14 36.39 -10.66 20.79
CA TYR A 14 35.24 -11.37 21.34
C TYR A 14 34.17 -10.42 21.91
N ALA A 15 34.58 -9.38 22.63
CA ALA A 15 33.67 -8.35 23.12
C ALA A 15 33.00 -7.56 21.98
N HIS A 16 33.66 -7.47 20.82
CA HIS A 16 33.11 -6.86 19.62
C HIS A 16 32.06 -7.76 18.95
N GLU A 17 32.35 -9.04 18.76
CA GLU A 17 31.41 -10.04 18.23
C GLU A 17 30.08 -10.00 18.98
N ILE A 18 30.13 -9.99 20.31
CA ILE A 18 28.93 -9.91 21.18
C ILE A 18 28.16 -8.61 20.95
N ARG A 19 28.86 -7.47 20.84
CA ARG A 19 28.22 -6.16 20.62
C ARG A 19 27.59 -6.05 19.24
N ARG A 20 28.23 -6.62 18.22
CA ARG A 20 27.71 -6.70 16.86
C ARG A 20 26.42 -7.54 16.84
N GLN A 21 26.48 -8.76 17.35
CA GLN A 21 25.30 -9.63 17.45
C GLN A 21 24.16 -8.93 18.18
N ARG A 22 24.42 -8.31 19.33
CA ARG A 22 23.40 -7.55 20.06
C ARG A 22 22.80 -6.41 19.23
N ALA A 23 23.62 -5.65 18.52
CA ALA A 23 23.12 -4.58 17.66
C ALA A 23 22.28 -5.13 16.50
N GLU A 24 22.63 -6.30 15.94
CA GLU A 24 21.87 -6.99 14.88
C GLU A 24 20.48 -7.39 15.40
N TRP A 25 20.42 -8.01 16.59
CA TRP A 25 19.17 -8.34 17.28
C TRP A 25 18.28 -7.11 17.49
N GLU A 26 18.83 -6.06 18.10
CA GLU A 26 18.06 -4.85 18.38
C GLU A 26 17.66 -4.10 17.08
N THR A 27 18.31 -4.37 15.95
CA THR A 27 17.92 -3.82 14.63
C THR A 27 16.79 -4.64 14.02
N ALA A 28 16.83 -5.96 14.16
CA ALA A 28 15.70 -6.81 13.79
C ALA A 28 14.43 -6.43 14.56
N GLU A 29 14.54 -6.18 15.87
CA GLU A 29 13.43 -5.67 16.69
C GLU A 29 12.91 -4.31 16.18
N ALA A 30 13.81 -3.36 15.88
CA ALA A 30 13.42 -2.06 15.35
C ALA A 30 12.74 -2.16 13.96
N VAL A 31 13.19 -3.11 13.13
CA VAL A 31 12.52 -3.42 11.86
C VAL A 31 11.12 -3.91 12.15
N ASP A 32 10.93 -4.95 12.97
CA ASP A 32 9.62 -5.51 13.28
C ASP A 32 8.64 -4.46 13.85
N GLU A 33 9.10 -3.62 14.78
CA GLU A 33 8.29 -2.53 15.33
C GLU A 33 7.87 -1.51 14.26
N THR A 34 8.80 -1.15 13.37
CA THR A 34 8.56 -0.20 12.29
C THR A 34 7.61 -0.80 11.25
N LEU A 35 7.76 -2.09 10.94
CA LEU A 35 6.87 -2.81 10.04
C LEU A 35 5.45 -2.83 10.58
N CYS A 36 5.27 -3.20 11.86
CA CYS A 36 3.97 -3.17 12.53
C CYS A 36 3.33 -1.77 12.47
N PHE A 37 4.09 -0.73 12.79
CA PHE A 37 3.63 0.65 12.70
C PHE A 37 3.13 1.01 11.29
N LEU A 38 3.92 0.74 10.25
CA LEU A 38 3.56 1.06 8.88
C LEU A 38 2.31 0.29 8.44
N THR A 39 2.25 -1.02 8.74
CA THR A 39 1.09 -1.84 8.36
C THR A 39 -0.19 -1.40 9.07
N ASP A 40 -0.09 -1.01 10.33
CA ASP A 40 -1.23 -0.58 11.14
C ASP A 40 -1.74 0.80 10.74
N GLU A 41 -0.85 1.76 10.48
CA GLU A 41 -1.24 3.10 10.03
C GLU A 41 -1.86 3.05 8.62
N ILE A 42 -1.25 2.30 7.69
CA ILE A 42 -1.83 2.10 6.35
C ILE A 42 -3.22 1.45 6.48
N GLY A 43 -3.34 0.36 7.25
CA GLY A 43 -4.63 -0.31 7.45
C GLY A 43 -5.68 0.57 8.14
N ARG A 44 -5.29 1.42 9.10
CA ARG A 44 -6.19 2.38 9.74
C ARG A 44 -6.67 3.44 8.74
N TRP A 45 -5.77 3.97 7.93
CA TRP A 45 -6.11 4.95 6.90
C TRP A 45 -7.08 4.36 5.87
N PHE A 46 -6.83 3.16 5.34
CA PHE A 46 -7.75 2.50 4.38
C PHE A 46 -9.12 2.20 4.97
N LYS A 47 -9.20 1.80 6.25
CA LYS A 47 -10.48 1.62 6.95
C LYS A 47 -11.24 2.93 7.11
N ALA A 48 -10.55 4.03 7.41
CA ALA A 48 -11.18 5.35 7.51
C ALA A 48 -11.66 5.83 6.14
N TYR A 49 -10.79 5.78 5.13
CA TYR A 49 -11.09 6.16 3.75
C TYR A 49 -12.31 5.40 3.20
N SER A 50 -12.34 4.07 3.37
CA SER A 50 -13.46 3.24 2.93
C SER A 50 -14.79 3.59 3.58
N ARG A 51 -14.79 4.07 4.83
CA ARG A 51 -16.01 4.52 5.54
C ARG A 51 -16.50 5.88 5.03
N HIS A 52 -15.59 6.81 4.72
CA HIS A 52 -15.95 8.13 4.20
C HIS A 52 -16.48 8.05 2.76
N GLU A 53 -15.84 7.23 1.92
CA GLU A 53 -16.22 6.98 0.53
C GLU A 53 -17.47 6.10 0.38
N ALA A 54 -17.97 5.47 1.44
CA ALA A 54 -19.22 4.69 1.40
C ALA A 54 -20.46 5.50 0.95
N THR A 55 -20.33 6.82 0.85
CA THR A 55 -21.39 7.75 0.41
C THR A 55 -21.33 8.12 -1.08
N GLY A 56 -20.29 7.74 -1.82
CA GLY A 56 -20.09 8.07 -3.24
C GLY A 56 -19.71 6.88 -4.12
N PHE A 57 -20.24 6.81 -5.34
CA PHE A 57 -19.96 5.74 -6.32
C PHE A 57 -18.74 6.01 -7.23
N ARG A 58 -18.13 7.20 -7.14
CA ARG A 58 -17.06 7.60 -8.04
C ARG A 58 -15.70 7.44 -7.39
N PHE A 59 -14.85 6.65 -8.03
CA PHE A 59 -13.44 6.55 -7.75
C PHE A 59 -12.74 7.83 -8.24
N ASP A 60 -12.67 8.85 -7.37
CA ASP A 60 -11.93 10.08 -7.69
C ASP A 60 -10.43 9.84 -7.52
N LEU A 61 -9.79 9.53 -8.64
CA LEU A 61 -8.36 9.22 -8.70
C LEU A 61 -7.49 10.37 -8.22
N THR A 62 -7.87 11.61 -8.52
CA THR A 62 -7.07 12.79 -8.14
C THR A 62 -7.12 12.96 -6.64
N ALA A 63 -8.31 12.93 -6.05
CA ALA A 63 -8.50 13.02 -4.60
C ALA A 63 -7.78 11.87 -3.87
N LEU A 64 -7.88 10.64 -4.36
CA LEU A 64 -7.16 9.50 -3.79
C LEU A 64 -5.64 9.69 -3.86
N THR A 65 -5.11 10.25 -4.95
CA THR A 65 -3.67 10.48 -5.09
C THR A 65 -3.16 11.53 -4.10
N GLU A 66 -3.91 12.61 -3.90
CA GLU A 66 -3.60 13.66 -2.92
C GLU A 66 -3.59 13.10 -1.48
N GLU A 67 -4.60 12.30 -1.13
CA GLU A 67 -4.68 11.66 0.18
C GLU A 67 -3.54 10.67 0.42
N LEU A 68 -3.15 9.89 -0.60
CA LEU A 68 -2.01 8.98 -0.52
C LEU A 68 -0.68 9.74 -0.36
N ALA A 69 -0.54 10.92 -0.96
CA ALA A 69 0.62 11.78 -0.76
C ALA A 69 0.71 12.27 0.70
N HIS A 70 -0.43 12.65 1.30
CA HIS A 70 -0.49 13.02 2.71
C HIS A 70 -0.16 11.82 3.63
N LEU A 71 -0.69 10.64 3.31
CA LEU A 71 -0.36 9.41 4.04
C LEU A 71 1.14 9.12 3.97
N ARG A 72 1.75 9.22 2.78
CA ARG A 72 3.20 9.03 2.60
C ARG A 72 3.99 9.93 3.53
N GLN A 73 3.69 11.23 3.56
CA GLN A 73 4.38 12.20 4.41
C GLN A 73 4.25 11.85 5.90
N THR A 74 3.05 11.45 6.33
CA THR A 74 2.79 11.03 7.71
C THR A 74 3.64 9.83 8.10
N LEU A 75 3.67 8.80 7.25
CA LEU A 75 4.45 7.59 7.50
C LEU A 75 5.96 7.85 7.45
N GLN A 76 6.42 8.74 6.57
CA GLN A 76 7.81 9.17 6.50
C GLN A 76 8.25 9.87 7.79
N ALA A 77 7.45 10.80 8.30
CA ALA A 77 7.73 11.46 9.57
C ALA A 77 7.83 10.43 10.71
N GLY A 78 6.89 9.48 10.78
CA GLY A 78 6.93 8.41 11.77
C GLY A 78 8.14 7.47 11.64
N LEU A 79 8.58 7.17 10.41
CA LEU A 79 9.81 6.41 10.17
C LEU A 79 11.05 7.17 10.69
N LEU A 80 11.15 8.46 10.39
CA LEU A 80 12.27 9.30 10.82
C LEU A 80 12.35 9.41 12.34
N GLU A 81 11.21 9.57 13.01
CA GLU A 81 11.13 9.60 14.47
C GLU A 81 11.68 8.30 15.08
N ARG A 82 11.26 7.14 14.54
CA ARG A 82 11.72 5.82 15.00
C ARG A 82 13.21 5.61 14.76
N ILE A 83 13.72 6.01 13.60
CA ILE A 83 15.16 6.02 13.29
C ILE A 83 15.90 6.89 14.31
N GLY A 84 15.40 8.10 14.57
CA GLY A 84 16.00 9.03 15.53
C GLY A 84 16.08 8.44 16.94
N GLN A 85 14.97 7.90 17.44
CA GLN A 85 14.92 7.22 18.74
C GLN A 85 15.89 6.04 18.81
N ARG A 86 15.98 5.24 17.75
CA ARG A 86 16.80 4.02 17.73
C ARG A 86 18.30 4.30 17.70
N PHE A 87 18.71 5.28 16.91
CA PHE A 87 20.13 5.60 16.71
C PHE A 87 20.63 6.74 17.61
N GLY A 88 19.74 7.35 18.41
CA GLY A 88 20.08 8.51 19.24
C GLY A 88 20.36 9.75 18.39
N LEU A 89 19.64 9.89 17.28
CA LEU A 89 19.77 11.00 16.33
C LEU A 89 18.55 11.91 16.49
N ASP A 90 18.76 13.22 16.36
CA ASP A 90 17.63 14.12 16.14
C ASP A 90 17.10 13.99 14.69
N GLY A 91 15.94 14.57 14.40
CA GLY A 91 15.28 14.45 13.09
C GLY A 91 16.12 15.01 11.93
N GLU A 92 16.89 16.07 12.17
CA GLU A 92 17.78 16.67 11.16
C GLU A 92 18.98 15.77 10.88
N GLN A 93 19.56 15.17 11.92
CA GLN A 93 20.64 14.19 11.81
C GLN A 93 20.18 12.93 11.08
N ALA A 94 18.98 12.42 11.38
CA ALA A 94 18.40 11.28 10.67
C ALA A 94 18.20 11.58 9.18
N MET A 95 17.66 12.76 8.86
CA MET A 95 17.49 13.21 7.47
C MET A 95 18.82 13.41 6.74
N SER A 96 19.80 14.04 7.40
CA SER A 96 21.15 14.23 6.87
C SER A 96 21.85 12.90 6.60
N LEU A 97 21.69 11.93 7.50
CA LEU A 97 22.23 10.59 7.35
C LEU A 97 21.58 9.86 6.16
N LEU A 98 20.26 9.93 6.02
CA LEU A 98 19.58 9.34 4.85
C LEU A 98 20.01 9.99 3.53
N ALA A 99 20.19 11.31 3.52
CA ALA A 99 20.63 12.05 2.34
C ALA A 99 22.08 11.72 1.94
N GLN A 100 22.98 11.61 2.92
CA GLN A 100 24.37 11.18 2.70
C GLN A 100 24.46 9.78 2.12
N GLU A 101 23.58 8.89 2.54
CA GLU A 101 23.55 7.50 2.11
C GLU A 101 22.68 7.30 0.84
N HIS A 102 22.30 8.40 0.17
CA HIS A 102 21.47 8.41 -1.05
C HIS A 102 20.15 7.62 -0.93
N PHE A 103 19.65 7.42 0.29
CA PHE A 103 18.36 6.80 0.49
C PHE A 103 17.26 7.85 0.31
N ALA A 104 16.49 7.73 -0.77
CA ALA A 104 15.18 8.35 -0.82
C ALA A 104 14.35 7.84 0.36
N SER A 105 13.90 8.73 1.23
CA SER A 105 13.02 8.44 2.37
C SER A 105 11.61 8.04 1.91
N ASP A 106 11.32 8.17 0.63
CA ASP A 106 10.06 7.74 0.02
C ASP A 106 9.84 6.24 0.22
N LEU A 107 8.78 5.93 0.97
CA LEU A 107 8.34 4.57 1.28
C LEU A 107 7.84 3.82 0.05
N TRP A 108 7.39 4.55 -0.97
CA TRP A 108 6.99 4.04 -2.28
C TRP A 108 7.19 5.11 -3.35
N GLN A 109 7.29 4.66 -4.60
CA GLN A 109 7.39 5.55 -5.75
C GLN A 109 6.00 6.00 -6.20
N GLU A 110 5.81 7.31 -6.33
CA GLU A 110 4.54 7.91 -6.73
C GLU A 110 4.06 7.39 -8.09
N GLN A 111 4.97 7.29 -9.06
CA GLN A 111 4.70 6.71 -10.37
C GLN A 111 4.12 5.29 -10.30
N THR A 112 4.61 4.47 -9.37
CA THR A 112 4.16 3.08 -9.21
C THR A 112 2.71 3.01 -8.72
N VAL A 113 2.33 3.94 -7.85
CA VAL A 113 0.95 4.09 -7.36
C VAL A 113 0.05 4.63 -8.47
N GLU A 114 0.49 5.67 -9.17
CA GLU A 114 -0.26 6.26 -10.29
C GLU A 114 -0.54 5.25 -11.40
N ASP A 115 0.48 4.47 -11.80
CA ASP A 115 0.35 3.45 -12.84
C ASP A 115 -0.66 2.37 -12.42
N PHE A 116 -0.59 1.90 -11.18
CA PHE A 116 -1.57 0.95 -10.63
C PHE A 116 -2.99 1.53 -10.64
N LEU A 117 -3.16 2.77 -10.17
CA LEU A 117 -4.46 3.44 -10.13
C LEU A 117 -5.04 3.64 -11.54
N ARG A 118 -4.17 3.92 -12.53
CA ARG A 118 -4.54 4.03 -13.94
C ARG A 118 -5.00 2.69 -14.50
N ASP A 119 -4.28 1.60 -14.25
CA ASP A 119 -4.63 0.26 -14.71
C ASP A 119 -5.99 -0.19 -14.14
N VAL A 120 -6.20 0.02 -12.83
CA VAL A 120 -7.49 -0.23 -12.18
C VAL A 120 -8.60 0.60 -12.84
N SER A 121 -8.36 1.89 -13.07
CA SER A 121 -9.35 2.76 -13.71
C SER A 121 -9.74 2.28 -15.10
N ILE A 122 -8.76 1.85 -15.91
CA ILE A 122 -8.99 1.31 -17.25
C ILE A 122 -9.84 0.04 -17.18
N LEU A 123 -9.53 -0.89 -16.26
CA LEU A 123 -10.29 -2.12 -16.08
C LEU A 123 -11.74 -1.85 -15.65
N VAL A 124 -11.94 -0.94 -14.70
CA VAL A 124 -13.27 -0.55 -14.22
C VAL A 124 -14.07 0.12 -15.34
N ARG A 125 -13.45 1.02 -16.12
CA ARG A 125 -14.10 1.67 -17.27
C ARG A 125 -14.49 0.68 -18.36
N GLY A 126 -13.61 -0.27 -18.69
CA GLY A 126 -13.90 -1.31 -19.68
C GLY A 126 -15.10 -2.17 -19.27
N TRP A 127 -15.12 -2.61 -18.00
CA TRP A 127 -16.25 -3.37 -17.47
C TRP A 127 -17.55 -2.55 -17.38
N LEU A 128 -17.45 -1.28 -16.98
CA LEU A 128 -18.60 -0.38 -16.92
C LEU A 128 -19.24 -0.21 -18.29
N ALA A 129 -18.44 0.03 -19.34
CA ALA A 129 -18.93 0.17 -20.70
C ALA A 129 -19.65 -1.11 -21.20
N GLU A 130 -19.11 -2.29 -20.87
CA GLU A 130 -19.74 -3.57 -21.19
C GLU A 130 -21.11 -3.70 -20.50
N LYS A 131 -21.19 -3.37 -19.21
CA LYS A 131 -22.41 -3.52 -18.40
C LYS A 131 -23.46 -2.44 -18.62
N GLU A 132 -23.06 -1.21 -18.91
CA GLU A 132 -23.98 -0.15 -19.34
C GLU A 132 -24.69 -0.54 -20.63
N GLY A 133 -24.00 -1.24 -21.55
CA GLY A 133 -24.60 -1.84 -22.73
C GLY A 133 -25.68 -2.87 -22.37
N SER A 134 -25.40 -3.81 -21.46
CA SER A 134 -26.38 -4.78 -20.97
C SER A 134 -27.61 -4.11 -20.34
N VAL A 135 -27.40 -3.13 -19.46
CA VAL A 135 -28.47 -2.36 -18.81
C VAL A 135 -29.32 -1.61 -19.85
N PHE A 136 -28.69 -0.99 -20.85
CA PHE A 136 -29.38 -0.29 -21.93
C PHE A 136 -30.29 -1.25 -22.72
N TRP A 137 -29.75 -2.38 -23.19
CA TRP A 137 -30.52 -3.36 -23.94
C TRP A 137 -31.65 -3.98 -23.10
N ALA A 138 -31.41 -4.20 -21.81
CA ALA A 138 -32.44 -4.68 -20.90
C ALA A 138 -33.59 -3.69 -20.74
N GLY A 139 -33.26 -2.40 -20.59
CA GLY A 139 -34.26 -1.32 -20.55
C GLY A 139 -35.04 -1.18 -21.86
N GLN A 140 -34.36 -1.33 -23.01
CA GLN A 140 -35.03 -1.34 -24.31
C GLN A 140 -35.99 -2.53 -24.43
N ALA A 141 -35.56 -3.76 -24.12
CA ALA A 141 -36.44 -4.93 -24.18
C ALA A 141 -37.71 -4.75 -23.33
N GLU A 142 -37.59 -4.19 -22.13
CA GLU A 142 -38.74 -3.88 -21.26
C GLU A 142 -39.65 -2.80 -21.88
N TYR A 143 -39.07 -1.71 -22.41
CA TYR A 143 -39.82 -0.63 -23.07
C TYR A 143 -40.57 -1.11 -24.31
N TRP A 144 -39.88 -1.81 -25.21
CA TRP A 144 -40.44 -2.34 -26.45
C TRP A 144 -41.55 -3.35 -26.16
N SER A 145 -41.37 -4.24 -25.19
CA SER A 145 -42.44 -5.18 -24.85
C SER A 145 -43.65 -4.49 -24.25
N ARG A 146 -43.49 -3.51 -23.35
CA ARG A 146 -44.66 -2.80 -22.81
C ARG A 146 -45.41 -1.99 -23.87
N ARG A 147 -44.69 -1.32 -24.76
CA ARG A 147 -45.27 -0.33 -25.68
C ARG A 147 -45.67 -0.95 -27.02
N VAL A 148 -44.79 -1.74 -27.61
CA VAL A 148 -44.97 -2.30 -28.96
C VAL A 148 -45.82 -3.56 -28.93
N TRP A 149 -45.83 -4.33 -27.83
CA TRP A 149 -46.77 -5.44 -27.71
C TRP A 149 -48.22 -4.96 -27.69
N GLY A 150 -48.54 -3.88 -26.97
CA GLY A 150 -49.89 -3.31 -26.96
C GLY A 150 -50.34 -2.92 -28.37
N GLU A 151 -49.54 -2.12 -29.07
CA GLU A 151 -49.84 -1.72 -30.47
C GLU A 151 -49.87 -2.88 -31.46
N ALA A 152 -48.97 -3.87 -31.32
CA ALA A 152 -48.93 -5.04 -32.20
C ALA A 152 -50.07 -6.01 -31.91
N ALA A 153 -50.47 -6.20 -30.65
CA ALA A 153 -51.58 -7.07 -30.26
C ALA A 153 -52.90 -6.57 -30.85
N HIS A 154 -53.17 -5.26 -30.82
CA HIS A 154 -54.37 -4.67 -31.46
C HIS A 154 -54.38 -4.79 -32.99
N ARG A 155 -53.22 -4.95 -33.63
CA ARG A 155 -53.11 -5.13 -35.09
C ARG A 155 -53.10 -6.60 -35.52
N LEU A 156 -52.53 -7.49 -34.71
CA LEU A 156 -52.34 -8.92 -35.01
C LEU A 156 -53.50 -9.79 -34.51
N ILE A 157 -54.21 -9.37 -33.47
CA ILE A 157 -55.39 -10.05 -32.96
C ILE A 157 -56.61 -9.42 -33.63
N PRO A 158 -57.32 -10.13 -34.53
CA PRO A 158 -58.39 -9.56 -35.34
C PRO A 158 -59.63 -9.11 -34.53
N ASN A 159 -59.70 -9.48 -33.25
CA ASN A 159 -60.85 -9.23 -32.39
C ASN A 159 -60.45 -8.28 -31.23
N PRO A 160 -61.07 -7.08 -31.14
CA PRO A 160 -60.74 -6.08 -30.12
C PRO A 160 -60.89 -6.56 -28.67
N LEU A 161 -61.87 -7.43 -28.41
CA LEU A 161 -62.09 -8.00 -27.06
C LEU A 161 -60.96 -8.97 -26.68
N LEU A 162 -60.46 -9.75 -27.63
CA LEU A 162 -59.32 -10.65 -27.38
C LEU A 162 -58.01 -9.88 -27.19
N ALA A 163 -57.81 -8.78 -27.91
CA ALA A 163 -56.66 -7.90 -27.70
C ALA A 163 -56.70 -7.23 -26.32
N ALA A 164 -57.86 -6.71 -25.92
CA ALA A 164 -58.06 -6.12 -24.59
C ALA A 164 -57.90 -7.14 -23.45
N LEU A 165 -58.36 -8.38 -23.63
CA LEU A 165 -58.16 -9.47 -22.66
C LEU A 165 -56.68 -9.89 -22.57
N ALA A 166 -55.94 -9.91 -23.68
CA ALA A 166 -54.51 -10.21 -23.69
C ALA A 166 -53.68 -9.10 -23.01
N GLU A 167 -54.06 -7.83 -23.18
CA GLU A 167 -53.48 -6.70 -22.44
C GLU A 167 -53.79 -6.78 -20.94
N GLN A 168 -55.06 -7.00 -20.56
CA GLN A 168 -55.45 -7.19 -19.15
C GLN A 168 -54.77 -8.39 -18.49
N ALA A 169 -54.52 -9.46 -19.23
CA ALA A 169 -53.82 -10.64 -18.74
C ALA A 169 -52.29 -10.46 -18.63
N GLY A 170 -51.76 -9.29 -19.00
CA GLY A 170 -50.34 -8.95 -18.90
C GLY A 170 -49.45 -9.71 -19.89
N ALA A 171 -49.95 -10.02 -21.09
CA ALA A 171 -49.19 -10.83 -22.07
C ALA A 171 -47.82 -10.20 -22.45
N GLY A 172 -47.74 -8.87 -22.55
CA GLY A 172 -46.48 -8.17 -22.80
C GLY A 172 -45.49 -8.30 -21.64
N GLU A 173 -45.96 -8.24 -20.40
CA GLU A 173 -45.11 -8.45 -19.21
C GLU A 173 -44.63 -9.90 -19.12
N LYS A 174 -45.49 -10.87 -19.43
CA LYS A 174 -45.12 -12.29 -19.50
C LYS A 174 -44.13 -12.60 -20.63
N MET A 175 -44.20 -11.89 -21.75
CA MET A 175 -43.19 -11.98 -22.81
C MET A 175 -41.83 -11.44 -22.37
N VAL A 176 -41.76 -10.30 -21.67
CA VAL A 176 -40.50 -9.83 -21.08
C VAL A 176 -39.94 -10.86 -20.12
N ALA A 177 -40.78 -11.39 -19.24
CA ALA A 177 -40.37 -12.42 -18.29
C ALA A 177 -39.82 -13.67 -19.01
N SER A 178 -40.39 -14.04 -20.17
CA SER A 178 -39.91 -15.17 -20.99
C SER A 178 -38.59 -14.92 -21.72
N LEU A 179 -38.24 -13.66 -21.98
CA LEU A 179 -36.93 -13.28 -22.53
C LEU A 179 -35.82 -13.35 -21.48
N GLY A 180 -36.17 -13.48 -20.19
CA GLY A 180 -35.20 -13.56 -19.08
C GLY A 180 -34.48 -12.25 -18.79
N VAL A 181 -35.00 -11.12 -19.29
CA VAL A 181 -34.36 -9.82 -19.20
C VAL A 181 -35.04 -8.98 -18.10
N ASP A 182 -34.30 -8.67 -17.04
CA ASP A 182 -34.77 -7.83 -15.93
C ASP A 182 -33.85 -6.61 -15.78
N SER A 183 -34.34 -5.45 -16.24
CA SER A 183 -33.58 -4.19 -16.21
C SER A 183 -33.25 -3.72 -14.79
N ARG A 184 -34.08 -4.06 -13.80
CA ARG A 184 -33.82 -3.71 -12.39
C ARG A 184 -32.68 -4.56 -11.86
N ARG A 185 -32.73 -5.86 -12.13
CA ARG A 185 -31.66 -6.78 -11.75
C ARG A 185 -30.33 -6.41 -12.41
N GLU A 186 -30.31 -6.09 -13.70
CA GLU A 186 -29.09 -5.66 -14.40
C GLU A 186 -28.51 -4.37 -13.78
N LYS A 187 -29.37 -3.41 -13.40
CA LYS A 187 -28.93 -2.21 -12.67
C LYS A 187 -28.38 -2.52 -11.28
N GLU A 188 -29.02 -3.41 -10.54
CA GLU A 188 -28.52 -3.85 -9.22
C GLU A 188 -27.17 -4.58 -9.35
N GLU A 189 -27.01 -5.44 -10.35
CA GLU A 189 -25.76 -6.12 -10.65
C GLU A 189 -24.66 -5.15 -11.06
N LEU A 190 -24.99 -4.09 -11.82
CA LEU A 190 -24.06 -3.02 -12.13
C LEU A 190 -23.59 -2.29 -10.86
N THR A 191 -24.53 -1.85 -10.01
CA THR A 191 -24.19 -1.13 -8.76
C THR A 191 -23.34 -1.98 -7.82
N ARG A 192 -23.77 -3.21 -7.53
CA ARG A 192 -23.00 -4.15 -6.68
C ARG A 192 -21.65 -4.49 -7.30
N GLY A 193 -21.59 -4.60 -8.62
CA GLY A 193 -20.37 -4.89 -9.36
C GLY A 193 -19.36 -3.75 -9.30
N MET A 194 -19.81 -2.49 -9.26
CA MET A 194 -18.97 -1.32 -9.02
C MET A 194 -18.43 -1.30 -7.59
N GLU A 195 -19.30 -1.53 -6.60
CA GLU A 195 -18.91 -1.58 -5.18
C GLU A 195 -17.81 -2.61 -4.92
N ARG A 196 -18.01 -3.86 -5.38
CA ARG A 196 -17.01 -4.93 -5.22
C ARG A 196 -15.69 -4.65 -5.92
N ARG A 197 -15.72 -4.02 -7.09
CA ARG A 197 -14.49 -3.67 -7.83
C ARG A 197 -13.73 -2.56 -7.12
N ARG A 198 -14.43 -1.56 -6.59
CA ARG A 198 -13.83 -0.53 -5.75
C ARG A 198 -13.18 -1.15 -4.52
N GLU A 199 -13.91 -1.99 -3.79
CA GLU A 199 -13.38 -2.68 -2.60
C GLU A 199 -12.14 -3.51 -2.96
N GLY A 200 -12.20 -4.29 -4.04
CA GLY A 200 -11.06 -5.07 -4.53
C GLY A 200 -9.85 -4.21 -4.91
N ALA A 201 -10.08 -3.06 -5.55
CA ALA A 201 -9.03 -2.11 -5.91
C ALA A 201 -8.37 -1.49 -4.68
N LEU A 202 -9.16 -1.07 -3.68
CA LEU A 202 -8.65 -0.50 -2.44
C LEU A 202 -7.85 -1.53 -1.63
N LEU A 203 -8.33 -2.77 -1.54
CA LEU A 203 -7.60 -3.85 -0.87
C LEU A 203 -6.29 -4.18 -1.58
N ALA A 204 -6.29 -4.24 -2.91
CA ALA A 204 -5.08 -4.48 -3.68
C ALA A 204 -4.06 -3.34 -3.52
N LEU A 205 -4.53 -2.09 -3.48
CA LEU A 205 -3.70 -0.93 -3.23
C LEU A 205 -3.11 -0.95 -1.81
N GLU A 206 -3.93 -1.21 -0.81
CA GLU A 206 -3.52 -1.33 0.59
C GLU A 206 -2.39 -2.33 0.75
N GLU A 207 -2.57 -3.54 0.23
CA GLU A 207 -1.56 -4.60 0.32
C GLU A 207 -0.28 -4.26 -0.43
N ARG A 208 -0.38 -3.55 -1.56
CA ARG A 208 0.80 -3.08 -2.30
C ARG A 208 1.58 -2.07 -1.50
N LEU A 209 0.91 -1.04 -0.97
CA LEU A 209 1.54 0.02 -0.19
C LEU A 209 2.19 -0.52 1.07
N LYS A 210 1.54 -1.46 1.77
CA LYS A 210 2.15 -2.16 2.92
C LYS A 210 3.47 -2.82 2.51
N ARG A 211 3.46 -3.63 1.44
CA ARG A 211 4.66 -4.35 1.00
C ARG A 211 5.79 -3.40 0.59
N GLU A 212 5.48 -2.35 -0.16
CA GLU A 212 6.48 -1.38 -0.62
C GLU A 212 7.06 -0.59 0.57
N ALA A 213 6.21 -0.06 1.45
CA ALA A 213 6.63 0.66 2.64
C ALA A 213 7.48 -0.21 3.58
N SER A 214 7.02 -1.43 3.86
CA SER A 214 7.73 -2.40 4.69
C SER A 214 9.10 -2.74 4.12
N ARG A 215 9.16 -3.06 2.81
CA ARG A 215 10.42 -3.37 2.13
C ARG A 215 11.38 -2.19 2.21
N ARG A 216 10.89 -0.98 1.97
CA ARG A 216 11.73 0.22 1.97
C ARG A 216 12.24 0.59 3.35
N ALA A 217 11.39 0.52 4.36
CA ALA A 217 11.77 0.78 5.75
C ALA A 217 12.81 -0.23 6.24
N ALA A 218 12.62 -1.52 5.95
CA ALA A 218 13.62 -2.55 6.28
C ALA A 218 14.97 -2.27 5.60
N GLN A 219 14.97 -1.94 4.30
CA GLN A 219 16.19 -1.58 3.58
C GLN A 219 16.92 -0.40 4.22
N ILE A 220 16.18 0.66 4.59
CA ILE A 220 16.73 1.83 5.25
C ILE A 220 17.34 1.43 6.60
N LEU A 221 16.60 0.72 7.45
CA LEU A 221 17.06 0.36 8.80
C LEU A 221 18.29 -0.54 8.79
N TYR A 222 18.32 -1.57 7.93
CA TYR A 222 19.50 -2.43 7.81
C TYR A 222 20.71 -1.68 7.24
N SER A 223 20.51 -0.81 6.25
CA SER A 223 21.62 -0.02 5.69
C SER A 223 22.17 0.98 6.70
N LEU A 224 21.30 1.63 7.49
CA LEU A 224 21.70 2.52 8.57
C LEU A 224 22.43 1.76 9.68
N HIS A 225 21.97 0.56 10.03
CA HIS A 225 22.62 -0.30 11.00
C HIS A 225 24.07 -0.60 10.61
N ASP A 226 24.29 -1.09 9.39
CA ASP A 226 25.63 -1.44 8.89
C ASP A 226 26.57 -0.23 9.00
N ARG A 227 26.08 0.97 8.62
CA ARG A 227 26.89 2.19 8.67
C ARG A 227 27.12 2.76 10.06
N VAL A 228 26.12 2.76 10.93
CA VAL A 228 26.30 3.23 12.31
C VAL A 228 27.25 2.30 13.06
N ILE A 229 27.18 0.99 12.81
CA ILE A 229 28.14 0.03 13.38
C ILE A 229 29.54 0.27 12.83
N GLU A 230 29.70 0.40 11.51
CA GLU A 230 31.01 0.70 10.91
C GLU A 230 31.61 2.00 11.44
N ARG A 231 30.85 3.10 11.50
CA ARG A 231 31.34 4.39 12.03
C ARG A 231 31.75 4.26 13.50
N ARG A 232 30.96 3.55 14.32
CA ARG A 232 31.31 3.27 15.73
C ARG A 232 32.53 2.36 15.86
N PHE A 233 32.77 1.48 14.89
CA PHE A 233 33.95 0.62 14.84
C PHE A 233 35.20 1.43 14.52
N VAL A 234 35.19 2.22 13.45
CA VAL A 234 36.31 3.08 13.04
C VAL A 234 36.74 4.01 14.18
N ALA A 235 35.79 4.70 14.82
CA ALA A 235 36.11 5.58 15.94
C ALA A 235 36.75 4.85 17.14
N LYS A 236 36.36 3.59 17.40
CA LYS A 236 36.94 2.79 18.48
C LYS A 236 38.31 2.22 18.12
N THR A 237 38.53 1.83 16.86
CA THR A 237 39.85 1.39 16.39
C THR A 237 40.84 2.53 16.40
N GLU A 238 40.45 3.73 15.97
CA GLU A 238 41.30 4.93 16.02
C GLU A 238 41.72 5.27 17.46
N VAL A 239 40.79 5.20 18.42
CA VAL A 239 41.11 5.41 19.84
C VAL A 239 42.06 4.31 20.36
N LEU A 240 41.85 3.06 19.97
CA LEU A 240 42.72 1.94 20.36
C LEU A 240 44.13 2.08 19.78
N GLU A 241 44.25 2.43 18.50
CA GLU A 241 45.54 2.69 17.84
C GLU A 241 46.27 3.87 18.46
N ALA A 242 45.57 4.98 18.72
CA ALA A 242 46.13 6.13 19.41
C ALA A 242 46.60 5.79 20.84
N THR A 243 45.82 4.99 21.57
CA THR A 243 46.19 4.54 22.93
C THR A 243 47.41 3.60 22.89
N LEU A 244 47.45 2.65 21.95
CA LEU A 244 48.58 1.73 21.79
C LEU A 244 49.87 2.45 21.37
N SER A 245 49.78 3.40 20.44
CA SER A 245 50.93 4.21 20.01
C SER A 245 51.49 5.09 21.14
N ALA A 246 50.61 5.62 22.02
CA ALA A 246 51.04 6.34 23.21
C ALA A 246 51.80 5.44 24.20
N TYR A 247 51.36 4.19 24.38
CA TYR A 247 52.03 3.22 25.24
C TYR A 247 53.40 2.75 24.69
N GLU A 248 53.57 2.63 23.36
CA GLU A 248 54.87 2.28 22.77
C GLU A 248 55.97 3.29 23.12
N SER A 249 55.62 4.57 23.17
CA SER A 249 56.55 5.66 23.50
C SER A 249 56.97 5.62 24.97
N GLU A 250 56.05 5.28 25.89
CA GLU A 250 56.35 5.12 27.32
C GLU A 250 57.13 3.84 27.61
N SER A 251 56.83 2.74 26.90
CA SER A 251 57.56 1.47 27.00
C SER A 251 59.02 1.63 26.55
N LEU A 252 59.26 2.28 25.41
CA LEU A 252 60.61 2.55 24.90
C LEU A 252 61.40 3.51 25.81
N ALA A 253 60.73 4.43 26.50
CA ALA A 253 61.35 5.33 27.46
C ALA A 253 61.68 4.66 28.82
N GLN A 254 61.03 3.54 29.15
CA GLN A 254 61.35 2.73 30.33
C GLN A 254 62.42 1.67 30.06
N GLU A 255 62.63 1.30 28.81
CA GLU A 255 63.67 0.35 28.37
C GLU A 255 65.02 1.01 28.02
N ALA A 256 65.06 2.34 27.88
CA ALA A 256 66.27 3.16 27.63
C ALA A 256 66.91 3.68 28.93
#